data_AF-A0A7W9IGL1-F1
#
_entry.id   AF-A0A7W9IGL1-F1
#
_cell.length_a   1.000
_cell.length_b   1.000
_cell.length_c   1.000
_cell.angle_alpha   90.00
_cell.angle_beta   90.00
_cell.angle_gamma   90.00
#
_symmetry.space_group_name_H-M   'P 1'
#
loop_
_entity.id
_entity.type
_entity.pdbx_description
1 polymer ?
#
loop_
_entity_poly.entity_id
_entity_poly.type
_entity_poly.pdbx_seq_one_letter_code
_entity_poly.pdbx_strand_id
1 'polypeptide(L)'
;MLEFLRQQLAKLLEERAALKTELDAVLTAPRAEQRDLNDEEAAAFEQKRDAIKAKDDEIEQRRERIAELEEDERREARAAELTAQYGQTGEARERASGVQVTAEPETYRRGGTASYFRDLVRAQLHGSRDAIERLARNDREVKAELEKRALSTTDGAGGEFVPPAWMMDEWVGLARASRVVANRLRSMPLPAGTDSINLPRLATGTAVAEQATQNTAIQNTDATTNAVTAAVATIAGQQVVSLQLIEQSPINMDDVLLADLAADYAIKADVFVLTNNAAGKRGLLNVSGANAVTYTDASPTAGELYAKVADAIQQIHTGRFMPPDVIFMHPRRWAMLLSALDSAGRPLVTPAANAPQNVIAAVGTINSEGFVGSMQGLPVFVDPNIPINLGAATNEDRIIVARSSDVILFEGTPRSETFRETKAAELSVLLRFYNYVALHSERYAKSISVISGTGLVTPTF
;
A
#
# COMPACT_ATOMS: atom_id res chain seq x y z
N MET A 1 -33.09 19.73 -35.97
CA MET A 1 -33.57 18.37 -36.38
C MET A 1 -34.18 17.63 -35.19
N LEU A 2 -33.51 17.62 -34.03
CA LEU A 2 -34.03 16.96 -32.80
C LEU A 2 -35.42 17.47 -32.35
N GLU A 3 -35.62 18.80 -32.40
CA GLU A 3 -36.90 19.44 -32.06
C GLU A 3 -38.07 18.97 -32.95
N PHE A 4 -37.79 18.76 -34.25
CA PHE A 4 -38.81 18.29 -35.22
C PHE A 4 -39.24 16.84 -34.92
N LEU A 5 -38.28 15.97 -34.56
CA LEU A 5 -38.63 14.59 -34.15
C LEU A 5 -39.41 14.55 -32.83
N ARG A 6 -39.10 15.47 -31.87
CA ARG A 6 -39.91 15.58 -30.63
C ARG A 6 -41.34 16.03 -30.91
N GLN A 7 -41.56 16.96 -31.85
CA GLN A 7 -42.93 17.35 -32.25
C GLN A 7 -43.67 16.21 -32.98
N GLN A 8 -42.96 15.44 -33.83
CA GLN A 8 -43.56 14.25 -34.44
C GLN A 8 -43.88 13.14 -33.43
N LEU A 9 -43.04 12.95 -32.39
CA LEU A 9 -43.34 11.99 -31.31
C LEU A 9 -44.57 12.41 -30.51
N ALA A 10 -44.73 13.71 -30.21
CA ALA A 10 -45.93 14.21 -29.54
C ALA A 10 -47.19 13.92 -30.37
N LYS A 11 -47.14 14.20 -31.68
CA LYS A 11 -48.25 13.89 -32.60
C LYS A 11 -48.60 12.39 -32.66
N LEU A 12 -47.60 11.50 -32.69
CA LEU A 12 -47.86 10.05 -32.66
C LEU A 12 -48.44 9.57 -31.32
N LEU A 13 -48.06 10.18 -30.19
CA LEU A 13 -48.70 9.88 -28.90
C LEU A 13 -50.17 10.34 -28.85
N GLU A 14 -50.49 11.48 -29.48
CA GLU A 14 -51.88 11.96 -29.62
C GLU A 14 -52.71 11.03 -30.54
N GLU A 15 -52.16 10.62 -31.70
CA GLU A 15 -52.84 9.67 -32.60
C GLU A 15 -53.08 8.31 -31.92
N ARG A 16 -52.11 7.83 -31.12
CA ARG A 16 -52.28 6.61 -30.33
C ARG A 16 -53.35 6.78 -29.23
N ALA A 17 -53.37 7.93 -28.55
CA ALA A 17 -54.41 8.20 -27.54
C ALA A 17 -55.81 8.20 -28.16
N ALA A 18 -55.98 8.81 -29.35
CA ALA A 18 -57.26 8.78 -30.06
C ALA A 18 -57.68 7.35 -30.47
N LEU A 19 -56.77 6.52 -31.02
CA LEU A 19 -57.09 5.11 -31.32
C LEU A 19 -57.44 4.30 -30.08
N LYS A 20 -56.84 4.62 -28.91
CA LYS A 20 -57.23 3.97 -27.63
C LYS A 20 -58.65 4.35 -27.21
N THR A 21 -59.02 5.64 -27.31
CA THR A 21 -60.40 6.08 -27.01
C THR A 21 -61.44 5.47 -27.97
N GLU A 22 -61.09 5.30 -29.26
CA GLU A 22 -61.97 4.61 -30.22
C GLU A 22 -62.08 3.11 -29.92
N LEU A 23 -60.98 2.45 -29.52
CA LEU A 23 -61.03 1.03 -29.12
C LEU A 23 -61.87 0.83 -27.84
N ASP A 24 -61.76 1.75 -26.87
CA ASP A 24 -62.62 1.69 -25.67
C ASP A 24 -64.10 1.97 -26.00
N ALA A 25 -64.41 2.78 -27.03
CA ALA A 25 -65.79 3.01 -27.47
C ALA A 25 -66.44 1.75 -28.10
N VAL A 26 -65.67 0.96 -28.86
CA VAL A 26 -66.19 -0.33 -29.40
C VAL A 26 -66.50 -1.33 -28.29
N LEU A 27 -65.83 -1.24 -27.13
CA LEU A 27 -66.16 -2.09 -25.98
C LEU A 27 -67.30 -1.54 -25.10
N THR A 28 -67.83 -0.32 -25.35
CA THR A 28 -68.86 0.25 -24.44
C THR A 28 -70.22 -0.46 -24.57
N ALA A 29 -70.68 -0.73 -25.81
CA ALA A 29 -71.98 -1.42 -26.00
C ALA A 29 -71.96 -2.90 -25.54
N PRO A 30 -70.96 -3.75 -25.92
CA PRO A 30 -70.89 -5.14 -25.42
C PRO A 30 -70.74 -5.22 -23.89
N ARG A 31 -70.03 -4.25 -23.26
CA ARG A 31 -69.92 -4.20 -21.77
C ARG A 31 -71.22 -3.82 -21.07
N ALA A 32 -72.04 -2.96 -21.68
CA ALA A 32 -73.34 -2.59 -21.08
C ALA A 32 -74.36 -3.73 -21.17
N GLU A 33 -74.30 -4.54 -22.24
CA GLU A 33 -75.25 -5.65 -22.48
C GLU A 33 -74.75 -7.00 -21.91
N GLN A 34 -73.54 -7.03 -21.31
CA GLN A 34 -72.90 -8.26 -20.80
C GLN A 34 -72.87 -9.43 -21.81
N ARG A 35 -72.65 -9.09 -23.09
CA ARG A 35 -72.57 -10.08 -24.19
C ARG A 35 -71.16 -10.18 -24.75
N ASP A 36 -70.86 -11.36 -25.31
CA ASP A 36 -69.64 -11.53 -26.11
C ASP A 36 -69.71 -10.63 -27.37
N LEU A 37 -68.53 -10.21 -27.84
CA LEU A 37 -68.46 -9.40 -29.08
C LEU A 37 -69.04 -10.20 -30.24
N ASN A 38 -69.88 -9.56 -31.05
CA ASN A 38 -70.31 -10.17 -32.32
C ASN A 38 -69.16 -10.15 -33.36
N ASP A 39 -69.30 -10.92 -34.44
CA ASP A 39 -68.22 -11.06 -35.44
C ASP A 39 -67.76 -9.72 -36.07
N GLU A 40 -68.66 -8.73 -36.22
CA GLU A 40 -68.31 -7.39 -36.74
C GLU A 40 -67.57 -6.54 -35.68
N GLU A 41 -68.04 -6.58 -34.43
CA GLU A 41 -67.39 -5.89 -33.28
C GLU A 41 -66.02 -6.49 -32.95
N ALA A 42 -65.87 -7.82 -33.07
CA ALA A 42 -64.59 -8.52 -32.89
C ALA A 42 -63.57 -8.14 -33.99
N ALA A 43 -64.01 -8.09 -35.26
CA ALA A 43 -63.15 -7.64 -36.36
C ALA A 43 -62.72 -6.17 -36.21
N ALA A 44 -63.64 -5.29 -35.78
CA ALA A 44 -63.32 -3.88 -35.52
C ALA A 44 -62.33 -3.71 -34.34
N PHE A 45 -62.50 -4.50 -33.28
CA PHE A 45 -61.59 -4.50 -32.12
C PHE A 45 -60.17 -4.97 -32.51
N GLU A 46 -60.06 -6.06 -33.29
CA GLU A 46 -58.74 -6.53 -33.76
C GLU A 46 -58.06 -5.51 -34.69
N GLN A 47 -58.80 -4.93 -35.65
CA GLN A 47 -58.22 -3.90 -36.55
C GLN A 47 -57.70 -2.68 -35.78
N LYS A 48 -58.45 -2.21 -34.75
CA LYS A 48 -57.99 -1.06 -33.93
C LYS A 48 -56.82 -1.44 -33.02
N ARG A 49 -56.79 -2.67 -32.48
CA ARG A 49 -55.64 -3.17 -31.67
C ARG A 49 -54.37 -3.26 -32.51
N ASP A 50 -54.49 -3.72 -33.76
CA ASP A 50 -53.34 -3.81 -34.68
C ASP A 50 -52.89 -2.41 -35.15
N ALA A 51 -53.83 -1.46 -35.32
CA ALA A 51 -53.46 -0.05 -35.56
C ALA A 51 -52.71 0.59 -34.36
N ILE A 52 -53.09 0.26 -33.12
CA ILE A 52 -52.36 0.74 -31.92
C ILE A 52 -50.96 0.12 -31.88
N LYS A 53 -50.84 -1.21 -32.14
CA LYS A 53 -49.52 -1.87 -32.21
C LYS A 53 -48.61 -1.25 -33.28
N ALA A 54 -49.14 -0.98 -34.48
CA ALA A 54 -48.37 -0.32 -35.55
C ALA A 54 -47.86 1.11 -35.16
N LYS A 55 -48.70 1.89 -34.45
CA LYS A 55 -48.29 3.19 -33.85
C LYS A 55 -47.28 3.03 -32.71
N ASP A 56 -47.41 2.00 -31.85
CA ASP A 56 -46.41 1.74 -30.78
C ASP A 56 -45.02 1.43 -31.40
N ASP A 57 -44.98 0.66 -32.50
CA ASP A 57 -43.72 0.41 -33.23
C ASP A 57 -43.14 1.71 -33.87
N GLU A 58 -43.99 2.59 -34.43
CA GLU A 58 -43.54 3.90 -34.95
C GLU A 58 -43.01 4.83 -33.84
N ILE A 59 -43.61 4.79 -32.64
CA ILE A 59 -43.16 5.59 -31.47
C ILE A 59 -41.80 5.08 -30.99
N GLU A 60 -41.59 3.75 -30.89
CA GLU A 60 -40.28 3.20 -30.48
C GLU A 60 -39.17 3.54 -31.48
N GLN A 61 -39.39 3.34 -32.80
CA GLN A 61 -38.43 3.76 -33.84
C GLN A 61 -38.07 5.26 -33.76
N ARG A 62 -39.05 6.11 -33.42
CA ARG A 62 -38.78 7.57 -33.25
C ARG A 62 -38.05 7.86 -31.95
N ARG A 63 -38.34 7.13 -30.86
CA ARG A 63 -37.60 7.27 -29.59
C ARG A 63 -36.15 6.86 -29.74
N GLU A 64 -35.88 5.72 -30.37
CA GLU A 64 -34.51 5.28 -30.70
C GLU A 64 -33.76 6.34 -31.51
N ARG A 65 -34.42 6.91 -32.55
CA ARG A 65 -33.76 7.94 -33.39
C ARG A 65 -33.49 9.26 -32.64
N ILE A 66 -34.34 9.64 -31.67
CA ILE A 66 -34.07 10.81 -30.82
C ILE A 66 -32.90 10.48 -29.86
N ALA A 67 -32.87 9.28 -29.27
CA ALA A 67 -31.78 8.87 -28.38
C ALA A 67 -30.40 8.87 -29.07
N GLU A 68 -30.32 8.35 -30.32
CA GLU A 68 -29.10 8.40 -31.14
C GLU A 68 -28.65 9.85 -31.41
N LEU A 69 -29.58 10.73 -31.81
CA LEU A 69 -29.26 12.14 -32.09
C LEU A 69 -28.90 12.95 -30.82
N GLU A 70 -29.50 12.64 -29.66
CA GLU A 70 -29.12 13.26 -28.38
C GLU A 70 -27.73 12.75 -27.89
N GLU A 71 -27.33 11.54 -28.29
CA GLU A 71 -25.96 11.06 -28.07
C GLU A 71 -24.95 11.68 -29.03
N ASP A 72 -25.31 11.88 -30.29
CA ASP A 72 -24.48 12.66 -31.25
C ASP A 72 -24.31 14.11 -30.76
N GLU A 73 -25.39 14.83 -30.37
CA GLU A 73 -25.28 16.20 -29.81
C GLU A 73 -24.44 16.23 -28.52
N ARG A 74 -24.54 15.20 -27.65
CA ARG A 74 -23.65 15.09 -26.46
C ARG A 74 -22.19 14.80 -26.83
N ARG A 75 -21.93 14.02 -27.89
CA ARG A 75 -20.56 13.78 -28.39
C ARG A 75 -19.99 15.04 -29.03
N GLU A 76 -20.79 15.76 -29.83
CA GLU A 76 -20.38 17.05 -30.44
C GLU A 76 -20.11 18.13 -29.39
N ALA A 77 -20.98 18.28 -28.37
CA ALA A 77 -20.73 19.24 -27.30
C ALA A 77 -19.42 18.93 -26.54
N ARG A 78 -19.16 17.64 -26.24
CA ARG A 78 -17.87 17.21 -25.63
C ARG A 78 -16.67 17.48 -26.54
N ALA A 79 -16.82 17.26 -27.86
CA ALA A 79 -15.76 17.56 -28.83
C ALA A 79 -15.51 19.06 -29.00
N ALA A 80 -16.57 19.88 -28.93
CA ALA A 80 -16.45 21.35 -28.96
C ALA A 80 -15.77 21.88 -27.68
N GLU A 81 -16.12 21.32 -26.52
CA GLU A 81 -15.50 21.66 -25.22
C GLU A 81 -14.00 21.29 -25.22
N LEU A 82 -13.66 20.09 -25.69
CA LEU A 82 -12.25 19.65 -25.86
C LEU A 82 -11.47 20.54 -26.85
N THR A 83 -12.09 20.92 -27.98
CA THR A 83 -11.43 21.86 -28.93
C THR A 83 -11.27 23.27 -28.34
N ALA A 84 -12.20 23.74 -27.48
CA ALA A 84 -12.01 25.01 -26.76
C ALA A 84 -10.94 24.93 -25.67
N GLN A 85 -10.79 23.78 -25.00
CA GLN A 85 -9.78 23.60 -23.93
C GLN A 85 -8.35 23.39 -24.47
N TYR A 86 -8.20 22.81 -25.69
CA TYR A 86 -6.89 22.38 -26.20
C TYR A 86 -6.52 22.98 -27.57
N GLY A 87 -7.38 23.84 -28.16
CA GLY A 87 -7.28 24.31 -29.56
C GLY A 87 -6.44 25.57 -29.82
N GLN A 88 -5.44 25.89 -28.98
CA GLN A 88 -4.46 26.95 -29.31
C GLN A 88 -3.02 26.41 -29.28
N THR A 89 -2.59 25.81 -30.41
CA THR A 89 -1.21 25.91 -30.99
C THR A 89 -1.22 25.41 -32.44
N GLY A 90 -1.46 26.38 -33.34
CA GLY A 90 -1.27 26.31 -34.81
C GLY A 90 -0.31 25.25 -35.39
N GLU A 91 -0.78 24.52 -36.41
CA GLU A 91 -0.45 24.78 -37.84
C GLU A 91 -0.84 23.58 -38.75
N ALA A 92 -1.98 23.78 -39.44
CA ALA A 92 -2.32 23.27 -40.79
C ALA A 92 -1.49 22.12 -41.41
N ARG A 93 -2.09 20.91 -41.41
CA ARG A 93 -1.72 19.84 -42.38
C ARG A 93 -2.77 19.71 -43.48
N GLU A 94 -2.34 20.11 -44.67
CA GLU A 94 -2.81 19.65 -45.99
C GLU A 94 -3.29 18.18 -46.05
N ARG A 95 -4.55 18.05 -46.49
CA ARG A 95 -5.25 16.83 -46.98
C ARG A 95 -4.36 15.80 -47.69
N ALA A 96 -4.43 14.54 -47.21
CA ALA A 96 -4.30 13.37 -48.07
C ALA A 96 -5.49 12.42 -47.83
N SER A 97 -6.31 12.29 -48.89
CA SER A 97 -7.42 11.32 -48.99
C SER A 97 -7.02 9.88 -48.67
N GLY A 98 -7.62 9.32 -47.62
CA GLY A 98 -7.68 7.87 -47.39
C GLY A 98 -9.00 7.54 -46.70
N VAL A 99 -9.76 6.60 -47.29
CA VAL A 99 -10.92 5.97 -46.60
C VAL A 99 -10.36 5.18 -45.42
N GLN A 100 -10.60 5.68 -44.21
CA GLN A 100 -10.19 4.97 -42.99
C GLN A 100 -11.31 3.99 -42.62
N VAL A 101 -11.05 2.69 -42.79
CA VAL A 101 -11.92 1.66 -42.17
C VAL A 101 -11.79 1.82 -40.66
N THR A 102 -12.86 2.30 -40.01
CA THR A 102 -12.82 2.74 -38.59
C THR A 102 -12.83 1.58 -37.58
N ALA A 103 -13.21 0.37 -38.03
CA ALA A 103 -13.02 -0.89 -37.30
C ALA A 103 -13.10 -2.04 -38.32
N GLU A 104 -12.02 -2.84 -38.42
CA GLU A 104 -12.12 -4.16 -39.04
C GLU A 104 -12.79 -5.13 -38.05
N PRO A 105 -13.63 -6.07 -38.51
CA PRO A 105 -14.23 -7.07 -37.62
C PRO A 105 -13.16 -8.06 -37.11
N GLU A 106 -13.10 -8.19 -35.78
CA GLU A 106 -12.11 -9.03 -35.08
C GLU A 106 -11.98 -10.44 -35.68
N THR A 107 -10.72 -10.89 -35.79
CA THR A 107 -10.44 -12.16 -36.49
C THR A 107 -11.02 -13.40 -35.77
N TYR A 108 -11.21 -13.33 -34.43
CA TYR A 108 -11.84 -14.40 -33.64
C TYR A 108 -12.89 -13.87 -32.67
N ARG A 109 -14.17 -14.19 -32.92
CA ARG A 109 -15.30 -13.77 -32.05
C ARG A 109 -15.96 -14.95 -31.32
N ARG A 110 -16.55 -14.66 -30.14
CA ARG A 110 -17.39 -15.64 -29.42
C ARG A 110 -18.61 -16.04 -30.29
N GLY A 111 -18.67 -17.33 -30.68
CA GLY A 111 -19.72 -17.85 -31.58
C GLY A 111 -19.41 -17.75 -33.09
N GLY A 112 -18.19 -17.32 -33.48
CA GLY A 112 -17.75 -17.33 -34.89
C GLY A 112 -17.34 -18.73 -35.39
N THR A 113 -17.25 -18.88 -36.71
CA THR A 113 -16.93 -20.19 -37.35
C THR A 113 -15.43 -20.55 -37.34
N ALA A 114 -14.55 -19.64 -36.91
CA ALA A 114 -13.11 -19.85 -36.85
C ALA A 114 -12.65 -19.94 -35.38
N SER A 115 -11.84 -20.96 -35.07
CA SER A 115 -11.32 -21.18 -33.70
C SER A 115 -9.80 -21.02 -33.68
N TYR A 116 -9.33 -20.13 -32.79
CA TYR A 116 -7.91 -19.80 -32.61
C TYR A 116 -7.04 -21.06 -32.38
N PHE A 117 -7.45 -21.95 -31.46
CA PHE A 117 -6.70 -23.19 -31.17
C PHE A 117 -6.68 -24.16 -32.36
N ARG A 118 -7.80 -24.27 -33.11
CA ARG A 118 -7.87 -25.12 -34.32
C ARG A 118 -6.96 -24.61 -35.43
N ASP A 119 -6.83 -23.27 -35.54
CA ASP A 119 -5.94 -22.63 -36.52
C ASP A 119 -4.47 -22.67 -36.07
N LEU A 120 -4.16 -22.56 -34.77
CA LEU A 120 -2.80 -22.74 -34.20
C LEU A 120 -2.25 -24.16 -34.49
N VAL A 121 -3.06 -25.21 -34.23
CA VAL A 121 -2.67 -26.60 -34.58
C VAL A 121 -2.51 -26.77 -36.10
N ARG A 122 -3.38 -26.18 -36.93
CA ARG A 122 -3.24 -26.25 -38.41
C ARG A 122 -2.04 -25.47 -38.95
N ALA A 123 -1.67 -24.37 -38.30
CA ALA A 123 -0.49 -23.59 -38.66
C ALA A 123 0.79 -24.40 -38.38
N GLN A 124 0.86 -25.07 -37.22
CA GLN A 124 2.06 -25.79 -36.76
C GLN A 124 2.21 -27.20 -37.36
N LEU A 125 1.12 -27.97 -37.54
CA LEU A 125 1.19 -29.33 -38.10
C LEU A 125 1.02 -29.41 -39.63
N HIS A 126 0.25 -28.48 -40.22
CA HIS A 126 -0.12 -28.57 -41.65
C HIS A 126 0.35 -27.39 -42.50
N GLY A 127 1.01 -26.38 -41.89
CA GLY A 127 1.57 -25.22 -42.62
C GLY A 127 0.52 -24.41 -43.39
N SER A 128 -0.76 -24.46 -42.96
CA SER A 128 -1.87 -23.82 -43.69
C SER A 128 -1.73 -22.29 -43.64
N ARG A 129 -1.49 -21.70 -44.83
CA ARG A 129 -1.25 -20.25 -45.00
C ARG A 129 -2.41 -19.39 -44.48
N ASP A 130 -3.65 -19.81 -44.72
CA ASP A 130 -4.85 -19.05 -44.27
C ASP A 130 -5.03 -19.05 -42.74
N ALA A 131 -4.46 -20.05 -42.04
CA ALA A 131 -4.50 -20.09 -40.57
C ALA A 131 -3.40 -19.18 -40.00
N ILE A 132 -2.20 -19.23 -40.60
CA ILE A 132 -1.06 -18.36 -40.20
C ILE A 132 -1.40 -16.88 -40.41
N GLU A 133 -2.08 -16.53 -41.53
CA GLU A 133 -2.46 -15.12 -41.78
C GLU A 133 -3.52 -14.60 -40.79
N ARG A 134 -4.43 -15.46 -40.32
CA ARG A 134 -5.41 -15.10 -39.26
C ARG A 134 -4.79 -14.96 -37.87
N LEU A 135 -3.83 -15.84 -37.54
CA LEU A 135 -3.02 -15.69 -36.32
C LEU A 135 -2.22 -14.38 -36.32
N ALA A 136 -1.55 -14.08 -37.45
CA ALA A 136 -0.76 -12.85 -37.61
C ALA A 136 -1.60 -11.55 -37.62
N ARG A 137 -2.91 -11.64 -37.91
CA ARG A 137 -3.85 -10.51 -37.83
C ARG A 137 -4.33 -10.30 -36.39
N ASN A 138 -4.68 -11.39 -35.69
CA ASN A 138 -5.05 -11.32 -34.26
C ASN A 138 -3.92 -10.73 -33.38
N ASP A 139 -2.65 -11.13 -33.62
CA ASP A 139 -1.48 -10.55 -32.91
C ASP A 139 -1.34 -9.01 -33.08
N ARG A 140 -1.86 -8.45 -34.19
CA ARG A 140 -1.85 -6.99 -34.42
C ARG A 140 -3.07 -6.30 -33.80
N GLU A 141 -4.22 -6.98 -33.75
CA GLU A 141 -5.45 -6.49 -33.09
C GLU A 141 -5.25 -6.42 -31.56
N VAL A 142 -4.76 -7.51 -30.94
CA VAL A 142 -4.55 -7.57 -29.46
C VAL A 142 -3.53 -6.54 -28.98
N LYS A 143 -2.48 -6.28 -29.78
CA LYS A 143 -1.48 -5.25 -29.46
C LYS A 143 -2.03 -3.81 -29.53
N ALA A 144 -3.13 -3.59 -30.25
CA ALA A 144 -3.79 -2.27 -30.33
C ALA A 144 -4.82 -2.05 -29.18
N GLU A 145 -5.41 -3.13 -28.65
CA GLU A 145 -6.34 -3.06 -27.50
C GLU A 145 -5.63 -2.91 -26.15
N LEU A 146 -4.42 -3.49 -26.01
CA LEU A 146 -3.65 -3.47 -24.74
C LEU A 146 -3.19 -2.06 -24.29
N GLU A 147 -3.27 -1.03 -25.15
CA GLU A 147 -2.87 0.34 -24.79
C GLU A 147 -3.96 1.18 -24.09
N LYS A 148 -5.23 0.70 -23.97
CA LYS A 148 -6.33 1.63 -23.58
C LYS A 148 -6.80 1.62 -22.12
N ARG A 149 -6.90 0.49 -21.38
CA ARG A 149 -7.67 0.48 -20.10
C ARG A 149 -7.20 -0.52 -19.00
N ALA A 150 -6.73 0.08 -17.90
CA ALA A 150 -7.01 -0.19 -16.47
C ALA A 150 -8.03 -1.30 -16.01
N LEU A 151 -7.56 -2.12 -15.01
CA LEU A 151 -8.23 -2.59 -13.74
C LEU A 151 -9.20 -3.83 -13.65
N SER A 152 -8.79 -4.90 -12.91
CA SER A 152 -9.58 -5.83 -11.96
C SER A 152 -10.82 -6.68 -12.48
N THR A 153 -11.51 -7.71 -11.90
CA THR A 153 -11.56 -8.60 -10.65
C THR A 153 -12.13 -10.05 -10.96
N THR A 154 -12.12 -11.03 -10.01
CA THR A 154 -12.17 -12.55 -10.15
C THR A 154 -13.40 -13.15 -9.35
N ASP A 155 -13.94 -14.42 -9.31
CA ASP A 155 -13.66 -15.85 -9.76
C ASP A 155 -14.96 -16.64 -10.15
N GLY A 156 -15.00 -17.85 -10.79
CA GLY A 156 -14.71 -19.28 -10.36
C GLY A 156 -15.57 -20.22 -11.27
N ALA A 157 -15.31 -21.50 -11.62
CA ALA A 157 -14.60 -22.56 -10.91
C ALA A 157 -14.09 -23.68 -11.87
N GLY A 158 -12.86 -23.51 -12.33
CA GLY A 158 -11.96 -24.67 -12.55
C GLY A 158 -10.92 -24.57 -13.69
N GLY A 159 -10.09 -23.53 -13.82
CA GLY A 159 -9.93 -22.38 -12.90
C GLY A 159 -8.57 -22.30 -12.20
N GLU A 160 -7.71 -23.31 -12.30
CA GLU A 160 -6.58 -23.43 -11.36
C GLU A 160 -5.28 -23.78 -12.10
N PHE A 161 -4.55 -22.73 -12.53
CA PHE A 161 -3.07 -22.55 -12.40
C PHE A 161 -2.41 -21.60 -13.42
N VAL A 162 -3.20 -20.85 -14.21
CA VAL A 162 -2.72 -19.61 -14.87
C VAL A 162 -3.69 -18.48 -14.48
N PRO A 163 -3.24 -17.45 -13.73
CA PRO A 163 -4.14 -16.39 -13.29
C PRO A 163 -4.74 -15.59 -14.46
N PRO A 164 -6.08 -15.41 -14.51
CA PRO A 164 -6.66 -14.36 -15.34
C PRO A 164 -6.24 -12.97 -14.82
N ALA A 165 -6.24 -11.99 -15.73
CA ALA A 165 -5.63 -10.64 -15.61
C ALA A 165 -5.93 -9.82 -14.33
N TRP A 166 -6.89 -10.28 -13.54
CA TRP A 166 -7.32 -9.57 -12.34
C TRP A 166 -6.69 -10.09 -11.04
N MET A 167 -6.24 -11.36 -11.01
CA MET A 167 -5.37 -11.90 -9.93
C MET A 167 -3.94 -11.34 -9.99
N MET A 168 -3.62 -10.61 -11.07
CA MET A 168 -2.32 -9.93 -11.22
C MET A 168 -2.33 -8.52 -10.61
N ASP A 169 -3.51 -7.87 -10.52
CA ASP A 169 -3.69 -6.61 -9.76
C ASP A 169 -3.76 -6.86 -8.24
N GLU A 170 -3.89 -8.13 -7.82
CA GLU A 170 -3.97 -8.53 -6.41
C GLU A 170 -2.73 -9.34 -5.95
N TRP A 171 -1.53 -8.94 -6.41
CA TRP A 171 -0.34 -9.29 -5.60
C TRP A 171 -0.40 -8.48 -4.29
N VAL A 172 -1.08 -9.07 -3.29
CA VAL A 172 -0.94 -8.66 -1.89
C VAL A 172 0.51 -8.91 -1.50
N GLY A 173 1.34 -7.88 -1.70
CA GLY A 173 2.71 -7.88 -1.20
C GLY A 173 2.69 -8.23 0.28
N LEU A 174 3.53 -9.19 0.67
CA LEU A 174 3.55 -9.67 2.06
C LEU A 174 3.64 -8.46 2.99
N ALA A 175 2.62 -8.31 3.87
CA ALA A 175 2.55 -7.15 4.76
C ALA A 175 3.76 -7.23 5.72
N ARG A 176 4.75 -6.37 5.46
CA ARG A 176 6.04 -6.42 6.12
C ARG A 176 6.22 -5.15 6.92
N ALA A 177 6.62 -5.34 8.18
CA ALA A 177 6.89 -4.22 9.06
C ALA A 177 8.02 -3.34 8.49
N SER A 178 7.81 -2.03 8.48
CA SER A 178 8.84 -1.08 8.02
C SER A 178 9.92 -0.86 9.09
N ARG A 179 10.92 -0.05 8.72
CA ARG A 179 12.19 0.09 9.43
C ARG A 179 12.20 1.40 10.23
N VAL A 180 11.30 1.55 11.21
CA VAL A 180 11.06 2.88 11.84
C VAL A 180 12.20 3.25 12.78
N VAL A 181 12.60 2.32 13.67
CA VAL A 181 13.65 2.62 14.66
C VAL A 181 14.98 2.91 13.98
N ALA A 182 15.41 2.07 13.02
CA ALA A 182 16.73 2.24 12.39
C ALA A 182 16.79 3.50 11.50
N ASN A 183 15.69 3.88 10.83
CA ASN A 183 15.63 5.12 10.04
C ASN A 183 15.71 6.39 10.91
N ARG A 184 15.36 6.31 12.20
CA ARG A 184 15.40 7.49 13.10
C ARG A 184 16.77 7.73 13.73
N LEU A 185 17.65 6.71 13.71
CA LEU A 185 19.03 6.83 14.21
C LEU A 185 19.90 7.65 13.24
N ARG A 186 21.05 8.13 13.74
CA ARG A 186 21.99 8.85 12.88
C ARG A 186 22.67 7.88 11.90
N SER A 187 22.26 7.94 10.62
CA SER A 187 22.88 7.13 9.55
C SER A 187 24.24 7.71 9.10
N MET A 188 25.17 6.82 8.73
CA MET A 188 26.44 7.17 8.10
C MET A 188 26.80 6.12 7.04
N PRO A 189 27.46 6.52 5.94
CA PRO A 189 27.96 5.54 4.97
C PRO A 189 29.09 4.71 5.60
N LEU A 190 29.04 3.39 5.41
CA LEU A 190 30.07 2.48 5.91
C LEU A 190 31.40 2.70 5.13
N PRO A 191 32.54 2.89 5.82
CA PRO A 191 33.85 2.93 5.15
C PRO A 191 34.13 1.61 4.42
N ALA A 192 34.66 1.71 3.18
CA ALA A 192 34.95 0.51 2.39
C ALA A 192 36.17 -0.26 2.95
N GLY A 193 36.06 -1.60 3.01
CA GLY A 193 37.17 -2.49 3.36
C GLY A 193 37.48 -2.62 4.86
N THR A 194 36.53 -2.28 5.74
CA THR A 194 36.73 -2.42 7.20
C THR A 194 35.74 -3.40 7.82
N ASP A 195 36.23 -4.39 8.57
CA ASP A 195 35.39 -5.37 9.31
C ASP A 195 34.95 -4.86 10.71
N SER A 196 35.62 -3.82 11.23
CA SER A 196 35.23 -3.14 12.48
C SER A 196 35.54 -1.64 12.44
N ILE A 197 34.73 -0.87 13.17
CA ILE A 197 34.89 0.59 13.31
C ILE A 197 35.16 0.87 14.78
N ASN A 198 36.37 1.35 15.09
CA ASN A 198 36.75 1.67 16.47
C ASN A 198 36.71 3.19 16.70
N LEU A 199 35.87 3.64 17.65
CA LEU A 199 35.88 5.03 18.11
C LEU A 199 36.67 5.13 19.42
N PRO A 200 37.70 5.99 19.50
CA PRO A 200 38.37 6.28 20.76
C PRO A 200 37.40 7.07 21.67
N ARG A 201 37.35 6.65 22.94
CA ARG A 201 36.53 7.28 23.99
C ARG A 201 37.41 7.60 25.20
N LEU A 202 37.15 8.75 25.81
CA LEU A 202 37.73 9.07 27.13
C LEU A 202 36.99 8.24 28.20
N ALA A 203 37.73 7.40 28.93
CA ALA A 203 37.17 6.57 30.01
C ALA A 203 37.05 7.34 31.34
N THR A 204 38.05 8.18 31.68
CA THR A 204 37.94 9.15 32.79
C THR A 204 38.41 10.53 32.34
N GLY A 205 37.69 11.57 32.80
CA GLY A 205 38.03 12.97 32.53
C GLY A 205 39.16 13.48 33.43
N THR A 206 39.74 14.63 33.04
CA THR A 206 40.63 15.41 33.94
C THR A 206 39.80 16.21 34.94
N ALA A 207 40.29 16.32 36.18
CA ALA A 207 39.55 16.99 37.27
C ALA A 207 40.22 18.32 37.64
N VAL A 208 39.38 19.30 38.01
CA VAL A 208 39.81 20.53 38.69
C VAL A 208 39.15 20.55 40.08
N ALA A 209 39.87 21.03 41.10
CA ALA A 209 39.33 21.13 42.46
C ALA A 209 39.90 22.37 43.16
N GLU A 210 39.20 22.87 44.18
CA GLU A 210 39.69 23.99 45.00
C GLU A 210 40.97 23.58 45.74
N GLN A 211 41.95 24.50 45.79
CA GLN A 211 43.20 24.26 46.52
C GLN A 211 42.95 24.44 48.02
N ALA A 212 43.03 23.32 48.77
CA ALA A 212 42.59 23.27 50.18
C ALA A 212 43.18 24.35 51.11
N THR A 213 44.46 24.73 50.97
CA THR A 213 45.05 25.89 51.67
C THR A 213 46.18 26.49 50.81
N GLN A 214 46.72 27.65 51.24
CA GLN A 214 47.86 28.27 50.53
C GLN A 214 49.10 27.36 50.57
N ASN A 215 49.84 27.30 49.45
CA ASN A 215 51.10 26.53 49.31
C ASN A 215 50.98 24.98 49.36
N THR A 216 49.78 24.42 49.12
CA THR A 216 49.62 22.95 48.94
C THR A 216 49.69 22.51 47.46
N ALA A 217 49.78 21.18 47.24
CA ALA A 217 49.66 20.63 45.89
C ALA A 217 48.28 20.94 45.27
N ILE A 218 48.27 21.28 43.97
CA ILE A 218 47.03 21.42 43.19
C ILE A 218 46.58 20.03 42.72
N GLN A 219 45.26 19.84 42.57
CA GLN A 219 44.68 18.59 42.03
C GLN A 219 45.30 18.25 40.66
N ASN A 220 45.82 17.03 40.55
CA ASN A 220 46.23 16.46 39.25
C ASN A 220 45.55 15.10 39.09
N THR A 221 44.69 15.00 38.07
CA THR A 221 44.00 13.74 37.70
C THR A 221 44.19 13.49 36.22
N ASP A 222 44.94 12.42 35.90
CA ASP A 222 45.16 11.99 34.51
C ASP A 222 43.88 11.41 33.88
N ALA A 223 43.67 11.78 32.61
CA ALA A 223 42.59 11.21 31.81
C ALA A 223 42.99 9.85 31.21
N THR A 224 42.11 8.85 31.33
CA THR A 224 42.34 7.53 30.70
C THR A 224 41.50 7.37 29.43
N THR A 225 41.99 6.57 28.47
CA THR A 225 41.29 6.34 27.18
C THR A 225 40.95 4.86 26.99
N ASN A 226 39.82 4.60 26.33
CA ASN A 226 39.40 3.27 25.87
C ASN A 226 38.89 3.39 24.42
N ALA A 227 38.49 2.28 23.79
CA ALA A 227 37.80 2.30 22.50
C ALA A 227 36.42 1.62 22.63
N VAL A 228 35.45 2.12 21.84
CA VAL A 228 34.20 1.37 21.59
C VAL A 228 34.29 0.86 20.15
N THR A 229 33.98 -0.44 19.96
CA THR A 229 34.08 -1.10 18.64
C THR A 229 32.68 -1.42 18.12
N ALA A 230 32.37 -1.02 16.88
CA ALA A 230 31.26 -1.63 16.13
C ALA A 230 31.79 -2.64 15.11
N ALA A 231 31.34 -3.89 15.24
CA ALA A 231 31.63 -4.96 14.28
C ALA A 231 30.67 -4.88 13.08
N VAL A 232 31.20 -5.06 11.88
CA VAL A 232 30.36 -5.11 10.67
C VAL A 232 29.69 -6.48 10.59
N ALA A 233 28.37 -6.45 10.40
CA ALA A 233 27.58 -7.64 10.10
C ALA A 233 27.10 -7.59 8.65
N THR A 234 27.07 -8.77 8.02
CA THR A 234 26.37 -8.93 6.73
C THR A 234 24.94 -9.40 7.00
N ILE A 235 23.95 -8.67 6.47
CA ILE A 235 22.57 -9.19 6.36
C ILE A 235 22.41 -9.56 4.88
N ALA A 236 22.08 -10.84 4.62
CA ALA A 236 21.96 -11.36 3.26
C ALA A 236 20.74 -12.28 3.13
N GLY A 237 20.09 -12.22 1.97
CA GLY A 237 19.06 -13.15 1.52
C GLY A 237 19.42 -13.70 0.13
N GLN A 238 18.89 -14.88 -0.18
CA GLN A 238 19.02 -15.49 -1.51
C GLN A 238 17.71 -16.16 -1.88
N GLN A 239 17.36 -16.10 -3.17
CA GLN A 239 16.23 -16.83 -3.74
C GLN A 239 16.73 -17.58 -4.98
N VAL A 240 16.37 -18.86 -5.06
CA VAL A 240 16.63 -19.68 -6.27
C VAL A 240 15.34 -19.69 -7.07
N VAL A 241 15.41 -19.28 -8.33
CA VAL A 241 14.24 -19.20 -9.23
C VAL A 241 14.49 -20.08 -10.44
N SER A 242 13.45 -20.81 -10.90
CA SER A 242 13.58 -21.59 -12.15
C SER A 242 13.73 -20.65 -13.36
N LEU A 243 14.61 -21.02 -14.29
CA LEU A 243 14.78 -20.26 -15.54
C LEU A 243 13.48 -20.27 -16.36
N GLN A 244 12.75 -21.39 -16.36
CA GLN A 244 11.45 -21.47 -17.02
C GLN A 244 10.43 -20.48 -16.43
N LEU A 245 10.50 -20.22 -15.12
CA LEU A 245 9.62 -19.22 -14.49
C LEU A 245 9.96 -17.79 -14.92
N ILE A 246 11.24 -17.48 -15.16
CA ILE A 246 11.65 -16.16 -15.67
C ILE A 246 11.29 -16.05 -17.17
N GLU A 247 11.50 -17.12 -17.96
CA GLU A 247 11.33 -17.03 -19.44
C GLU A 247 9.87 -17.20 -19.90
N GLN A 248 9.01 -17.84 -19.08
CA GLN A 248 7.62 -18.15 -19.47
C GLN A 248 6.55 -17.40 -18.64
N SER A 249 6.94 -16.71 -17.55
CA SER A 249 5.94 -15.95 -16.77
C SER A 249 5.60 -14.62 -17.47
N PRO A 250 4.32 -14.24 -17.55
CA PRO A 250 3.91 -12.93 -18.09
C PRO A 250 4.16 -11.76 -17.13
N ILE A 251 4.54 -12.05 -15.87
CA ILE A 251 4.93 -11.02 -14.88
C ILE A 251 6.45 -11.07 -14.68
N ASN A 252 7.09 -9.90 -14.54
CA ASN A 252 8.50 -9.74 -14.10
C ASN A 252 8.65 -10.27 -12.65
N MET A 253 8.72 -11.60 -12.51
CA MET A 253 8.86 -12.24 -11.20
C MET A 253 10.18 -11.89 -10.51
N ASP A 254 11.20 -11.47 -11.28
CA ASP A 254 12.46 -10.97 -10.72
C ASP A 254 12.30 -9.63 -9.96
N ASP A 255 11.53 -8.67 -10.51
CA ASP A 255 11.23 -7.41 -9.81
C ASP A 255 10.43 -7.65 -8.51
N VAL A 256 9.43 -8.55 -8.55
CA VAL A 256 8.59 -8.85 -7.36
C VAL A 256 9.38 -9.55 -6.26
N LEU A 257 10.23 -10.52 -6.62
CA LEU A 257 11.09 -11.20 -5.62
C LEU A 257 12.20 -10.29 -5.11
N LEU A 258 12.68 -9.34 -5.93
CA LEU A 258 13.69 -8.36 -5.46
C LEU A 258 13.06 -7.31 -4.55
N ALA A 259 11.82 -6.87 -4.83
CA ALA A 259 11.06 -6.01 -3.92
C ALA A 259 10.77 -6.70 -2.56
N ASP A 260 10.34 -7.97 -2.54
CA ASP A 260 10.12 -8.70 -1.27
C ASP A 260 11.45 -8.90 -0.49
N LEU A 261 12.56 -9.25 -1.17
CA LEU A 261 13.87 -9.37 -0.49
C LEU A 261 14.39 -8.03 0.04
N ALA A 262 14.11 -6.92 -0.66
CA ALA A 262 14.46 -5.57 -0.16
C ALA A 262 13.60 -5.18 1.08
N ALA A 263 12.33 -5.59 1.10
CA ALA A 263 11.46 -5.33 2.26
C ALA A 263 11.73 -6.28 3.45
N ASP A 264 12.10 -7.56 3.23
CA ASP A 264 12.63 -8.41 4.32
C ASP A 264 13.94 -7.86 4.89
N TYR A 265 14.84 -7.40 4.02
CA TYR A 265 16.08 -6.74 4.48
C TYR A 265 15.77 -5.55 5.41
N ALA A 266 14.76 -4.74 5.09
CA ALA A 266 14.37 -3.62 5.96
C ALA A 266 13.94 -4.09 7.37
N ILE A 267 13.12 -5.15 7.49
CA ILE A 267 12.79 -5.76 8.79
C ILE A 267 14.06 -6.26 9.50
N LYS A 268 14.91 -7.02 8.80
CA LYS A 268 16.09 -7.63 9.43
C LYS A 268 17.14 -6.59 9.83
N ALA A 269 17.24 -5.48 9.10
CA ALA A 269 18.04 -4.32 9.51
C ALA A 269 17.48 -3.62 10.75
N ASP A 270 16.15 -3.54 10.90
CA ASP A 270 15.53 -2.97 12.11
C ASP A 270 15.68 -3.89 13.33
N VAL A 271 15.39 -5.19 13.17
CA VAL A 271 15.57 -6.20 14.23
C VAL A 271 17.05 -6.27 14.66
N PHE A 272 18.00 -6.14 13.72
CA PHE A 272 19.43 -6.02 14.05
C PHE A 272 19.74 -4.83 14.97
N VAL A 273 19.07 -3.69 14.73
CA VAL A 273 19.21 -2.48 15.57
C VAL A 273 18.53 -2.65 16.93
N LEU A 274 17.39 -3.35 16.97
CA LEU A 274 16.62 -3.50 18.22
C LEU A 274 17.19 -4.57 19.17
N THR A 275 17.37 -5.81 18.69
CA THR A 275 17.49 -6.98 19.58
C THR A 275 18.83 -7.70 19.54
N ASN A 276 19.75 -7.34 18.63
CA ASN A 276 20.98 -8.14 18.51
C ASN A 276 21.80 -8.13 19.83
N ASN A 277 22.37 -9.27 20.23
CA ASN A 277 23.06 -9.41 21.53
C ASN A 277 24.57 -9.71 21.40
N ALA A 278 25.06 -9.87 20.16
CA ALA A 278 26.46 -10.22 19.96
C ALA A 278 27.42 -9.02 20.24
N ALA A 279 28.59 -9.35 20.82
CA ALA A 279 29.59 -8.33 21.23
C ALA A 279 30.06 -7.47 20.04
N GLY A 280 30.19 -6.15 20.28
CA GLY A 280 30.50 -5.18 19.23
C GLY A 280 29.35 -4.89 18.24
N LYS A 281 28.16 -5.48 18.41
CA LYS A 281 26.99 -5.19 17.55
C LYS A 281 25.67 -5.22 18.34
N ARG A 282 25.69 -4.81 19.62
CA ARG A 282 24.49 -4.93 20.48
C ARG A 282 23.39 -3.94 20.07
N GLY A 283 22.18 -4.44 19.87
CA GLY A 283 20.99 -3.64 19.62
C GLY A 283 20.56 -2.87 20.88
N LEU A 284 19.69 -1.88 20.68
CA LEU A 284 19.26 -0.91 21.72
C LEU A 284 18.77 -1.59 23.02
N LEU A 285 18.11 -2.76 22.92
CA LEU A 285 17.59 -3.48 24.12
C LEU A 285 18.65 -4.22 24.95
N ASN A 286 19.87 -4.45 24.40
CA ASN A 286 20.93 -5.27 25.03
C ASN A 286 22.24 -4.50 25.28
N VAL A 287 22.25 -3.17 25.06
CA VAL A 287 23.42 -2.30 25.29
C VAL A 287 23.94 -2.42 26.73
N SER A 288 25.24 -2.73 26.87
CA SER A 288 25.83 -2.78 28.23
C SER A 288 25.87 -1.38 28.87
N GLY A 289 25.28 -1.27 30.08
CA GLY A 289 25.29 -0.02 30.84
C GLY A 289 24.23 1.00 30.43
N ALA A 290 23.29 0.63 29.54
CA ALA A 290 22.03 1.37 29.37
C ALA A 290 21.30 1.53 30.71
N ASN A 291 20.44 2.53 30.79
CA ASN A 291 19.58 2.71 31.97
C ASN A 291 18.43 1.69 31.92
N ALA A 292 18.22 1.00 33.04
CA ALA A 292 17.11 0.04 33.18
C ALA A 292 16.09 0.64 34.16
N VAL A 293 14.90 0.97 33.62
CA VAL A 293 13.75 1.37 34.46
C VAL A 293 12.86 0.16 34.63
N THR A 294 12.73 -0.32 35.89
CA THR A 294 11.87 -1.47 36.17
C THR A 294 10.44 -1.03 36.47
N TYR A 295 9.50 -1.55 35.68
CA TYR A 295 8.05 -1.39 35.92
C TYR A 295 7.46 -2.75 36.31
N THR A 296 7.32 -2.96 37.62
CA THR A 296 6.68 -4.19 38.16
C THR A 296 5.29 -3.82 38.64
N ASP A 297 4.25 -4.39 38.01
CA ASP A 297 2.88 -4.30 38.50
C ASP A 297 2.11 -5.59 38.15
N ALA A 298 1.01 -5.82 38.86
CA ALA A 298 -0.02 -6.82 38.53
C ALA A 298 -1.22 -6.20 37.78
N SER A 299 -1.47 -4.90 37.95
CA SER A 299 -2.65 -4.19 37.37
C SER A 299 -2.19 -2.88 36.69
N PRO A 300 -1.38 -2.95 35.61
CA PRO A 300 -0.71 -1.77 35.05
C PRO A 300 -1.69 -0.74 34.48
N THR A 301 -1.57 0.52 34.91
CA THR A 301 -2.39 1.64 34.36
C THR A 301 -1.56 2.60 33.49
N ALA A 302 -2.26 3.39 32.64
CA ALA A 302 -1.62 4.40 31.79
C ALA A 302 -0.89 5.51 32.59
N GLY A 303 -1.44 5.87 33.77
CA GLY A 303 -0.84 6.90 34.64
C GLY A 303 0.50 6.44 35.25
N GLU A 304 0.61 5.16 35.62
CA GLU A 304 1.85 4.58 36.17
C GLU A 304 2.92 4.46 35.09
N LEU A 305 2.51 4.02 33.88
CA LEU A 305 3.43 3.97 32.74
C LEU A 305 3.99 5.37 32.41
N TYR A 306 3.14 6.41 32.46
CA TYR A 306 3.60 7.80 32.28
C TYR A 306 4.68 8.20 33.30
N ALA A 307 4.49 7.84 34.58
CA ALA A 307 5.50 8.08 35.61
C ALA A 307 6.83 7.34 35.31
N LYS A 308 6.78 6.13 34.73
CA LYS A 308 7.99 5.37 34.34
C LYS A 308 8.69 5.93 33.09
N VAL A 309 7.94 6.58 32.18
CA VAL A 309 8.54 7.36 31.08
C VAL A 309 9.28 8.59 31.65
N ALA A 310 8.71 9.26 32.65
CA ALA A 310 9.38 10.41 33.31
C ALA A 310 10.70 10.01 33.99
N ASP A 311 10.71 8.86 34.69
CA ASP A 311 11.94 8.27 35.27
C ASP A 311 12.98 7.95 34.17
N ALA A 312 12.55 7.32 33.07
CA ALA A 312 13.45 7.04 31.92
C ALA A 312 14.08 8.30 31.30
N ILE A 313 13.33 9.43 31.23
CA ILE A 313 13.86 10.73 30.78
C ILE A 313 14.83 11.32 31.83
N GLN A 314 14.48 11.25 33.13
CA GLN A 314 15.33 11.75 34.24
C GLN A 314 16.69 11.05 34.27
N GLN A 315 16.71 9.73 34.07
CA GLN A 315 17.97 8.96 34.06
C GLN A 315 18.88 9.30 32.85
N ILE A 316 18.30 9.73 31.71
CA ILE A 316 19.09 10.24 30.58
C ILE A 316 19.64 11.62 30.92
N HIS A 317 18.81 12.51 31.50
CA HIS A 317 19.28 13.82 31.93
C HIS A 317 20.44 13.74 32.94
N THR A 318 20.41 12.80 33.92
CA THR A 318 21.47 12.73 34.95
C THR A 318 22.67 11.86 34.52
N GLY A 319 22.47 10.87 33.65
CA GLY A 319 23.53 9.97 33.17
C GLY A 319 24.25 10.46 31.90
N ARG A 320 23.56 11.21 31.03
CA ARG A 320 24.12 11.76 29.77
C ARG A 320 24.29 13.28 29.79
N PHE A 321 23.62 13.99 30.72
CA PHE A 321 23.62 15.47 30.82
C PHE A 321 23.06 16.21 29.59
N MET A 322 22.25 15.52 28.78
CA MET A 322 21.60 16.08 27.57
C MET A 322 20.21 15.45 27.43
N PRO A 323 19.23 16.13 26.82
CA PRO A 323 17.86 15.62 26.70
C PRO A 323 17.76 14.44 25.71
N PRO A 324 16.81 13.51 25.92
CA PRO A 324 16.34 12.59 24.88
C PRO A 324 15.58 13.34 23.76
N ASP A 325 15.35 12.65 22.63
CA ASP A 325 14.61 13.21 21.48
C ASP A 325 13.57 12.26 20.85
N VAL A 326 13.44 11.01 21.34
CA VAL A 326 12.45 10.02 20.80
C VAL A 326 12.09 8.96 21.84
N ILE A 327 10.82 8.53 21.80
CA ILE A 327 10.31 7.32 22.47
C ILE A 327 9.91 6.31 21.38
N PHE A 328 10.35 5.05 21.52
CA PHE A 328 9.88 3.92 20.69
C PHE A 328 9.05 2.94 21.56
N MET A 329 7.92 2.48 21.02
CA MET A 329 7.08 1.46 21.69
C MET A 329 6.37 0.58 20.66
N HIS A 330 5.89 -0.59 21.10
CA HIS A 330 5.11 -1.48 20.21
C HIS A 330 3.69 -0.89 19.94
N PRO A 331 3.10 -1.02 18.73
CA PRO A 331 1.75 -0.52 18.43
C PRO A 331 0.69 -0.95 19.46
N ARG A 332 0.74 -2.21 19.94
CA ARG A 332 -0.13 -2.71 21.02
C ARG A 332 -0.15 -1.82 22.30
N ARG A 333 1.00 -1.23 22.68
CA ARG A 333 1.14 -0.42 23.90
C ARG A 333 0.64 1.01 23.71
N TRP A 334 0.80 1.52 22.48
CA TRP A 334 0.16 2.78 22.08
C TRP A 334 -1.37 2.63 22.02
N ALA A 335 -1.90 1.49 21.52
CA ALA A 335 -3.34 1.20 21.59
C ALA A 335 -3.88 1.13 23.04
N MET A 336 -3.14 0.54 23.98
CA MET A 336 -3.53 0.55 25.42
C MET A 336 -3.60 1.99 25.98
N LEU A 337 -2.67 2.86 25.56
CA LEU A 337 -2.71 4.27 25.98
C LEU A 337 -3.92 5.01 25.37
N LEU A 338 -4.28 4.69 24.11
CA LEU A 338 -5.46 5.27 23.45
C LEU A 338 -6.80 4.82 24.06
N SER A 339 -6.91 3.56 24.53
CA SER A 339 -8.15 3.06 25.16
C SER A 339 -8.30 3.50 26.62
N ALA A 340 -7.26 4.10 27.21
CA ALA A 340 -7.29 4.47 28.64
C ALA A 340 -8.16 5.74 28.87
N LEU A 341 -9.11 5.61 29.80
CA LEU A 341 -9.99 6.70 30.25
C LEU A 341 -9.60 7.12 31.68
N ASP A 342 -9.87 8.38 32.04
CA ASP A 342 -9.73 8.83 33.43
C ASP A 342 -10.96 8.42 34.28
N SER A 343 -10.92 8.75 35.59
CA SER A 343 -12.03 8.48 36.53
C SER A 343 -13.33 9.26 36.25
N ALA A 344 -13.32 10.18 35.27
CA ALA A 344 -14.53 10.89 34.80
C ALA A 344 -14.89 10.49 33.35
N GLY A 345 -14.31 9.40 32.83
CA GLY A 345 -14.63 8.84 31.49
C GLY A 345 -13.99 9.59 30.30
N ARG A 346 -12.98 10.44 30.54
CA ARG A 346 -12.32 11.22 29.46
C ARG A 346 -11.10 10.48 28.93
N PRO A 347 -10.91 10.38 27.60
CA PRO A 347 -9.73 9.73 27.01
C PRO A 347 -8.43 10.41 27.47
N LEU A 348 -7.49 9.60 27.97
CA LEU A 348 -6.20 10.07 28.49
C LEU A 348 -5.19 10.43 27.37
N VAL A 349 -5.49 10.02 26.13
CA VAL A 349 -4.74 10.41 24.93
C VAL A 349 -5.76 11.00 23.95
N THR A 350 -5.59 12.29 23.62
CA THR A 350 -6.56 13.01 22.75
C THR A 350 -5.86 13.58 21.51
N PRO A 351 -6.58 13.86 20.41
CA PRO A 351 -5.97 14.43 19.22
C PRO A 351 -5.30 15.78 19.49
N ALA A 352 -4.09 15.98 18.93
CA ALA A 352 -3.27 17.18 19.17
C ALA A 352 -3.92 18.51 18.69
N ALA A 353 -5.00 18.41 17.90
CA ALA A 353 -5.73 19.55 17.35
C ALA A 353 -6.48 20.42 18.40
N ASN A 354 -6.76 19.91 19.61
CA ASN A 354 -7.77 20.55 20.50
C ASN A 354 -7.20 21.29 21.74
N ALA A 355 -5.89 21.59 21.77
CA ALA A 355 -5.22 22.22 22.92
C ALA A 355 -5.64 21.67 24.32
N PRO A 356 -5.76 20.34 24.51
CA PRO A 356 -6.57 19.80 25.60
C PRO A 356 -5.81 19.82 26.93
N GLN A 357 -6.52 20.27 27.98
CA GLN A 357 -5.98 20.34 29.35
C GLN A 357 -6.03 18.96 30.03
N ASN A 358 -4.98 18.60 30.80
CA ASN A 358 -4.84 17.34 31.57
C ASN A 358 -4.80 16.04 30.73
N VAL A 359 -3.92 15.98 29.72
CA VAL A 359 -3.80 14.80 28.83
C VAL A 359 -2.36 14.24 28.88
N ILE A 360 -2.26 12.90 28.83
CA ILE A 360 -0.98 12.14 28.98
C ILE A 360 -0.19 12.10 27.66
N ALA A 361 -0.87 12.00 26.51
CA ALA A 361 -0.22 12.12 25.20
C ALA A 361 -1.16 12.72 24.14
N ALA A 362 -0.61 13.28 23.06
CA ALA A 362 -1.41 13.86 21.97
C ALA A 362 -1.29 13.01 20.70
N VAL A 363 -2.42 12.57 20.11
CA VAL A 363 -2.40 11.81 18.83
C VAL A 363 -2.12 12.73 17.65
N GLY A 364 -1.23 12.28 16.76
CA GLY A 364 -1.03 12.90 15.43
C GLY A 364 -1.92 12.23 14.37
N THR A 365 -1.69 10.93 14.13
CA THR A 365 -2.44 10.13 13.13
C THR A 365 -2.52 8.65 13.58
N ILE A 366 -3.58 7.93 13.16
CA ILE A 366 -3.69 6.47 13.42
C ILE A 366 -2.81 5.74 12.40
N ASN A 367 -1.56 5.49 12.79
CA ASN A 367 -0.61 4.77 11.97
C ASN A 367 -0.28 3.43 12.64
N SER A 368 -0.20 2.36 11.83
CA SER A 368 0.31 1.05 12.30
C SER A 368 1.82 1.14 12.65
N GLU A 369 2.52 2.08 12.01
CA GLU A 369 3.99 2.25 12.11
C GLU A 369 4.38 3.72 11.94
N GLY A 370 5.48 4.14 12.56
CA GLY A 370 5.97 5.51 12.40
C GLY A 370 5.44 6.44 13.50
N PHE A 371 5.33 7.73 13.18
CA PHE A 371 4.91 8.73 14.16
C PHE A 371 3.41 8.56 14.50
N VAL A 372 3.12 8.48 15.80
CA VAL A 372 1.71 8.35 16.29
C VAL A 372 1.27 9.52 17.17
N GLY A 373 2.21 10.22 17.81
CA GLY A 373 1.85 11.29 18.74
C GLY A 373 3.05 11.78 19.54
N SER A 374 2.78 12.63 20.54
CA SER A 374 3.82 13.09 21.49
C SER A 374 3.40 12.83 22.94
N MET A 375 4.39 12.48 23.77
CA MET A 375 4.21 12.20 25.21
C MET A 375 5.40 12.84 25.95
N GLN A 376 5.12 13.54 27.06
CA GLN A 376 6.16 14.29 27.83
C GLN A 376 7.02 15.26 27.01
N GLY A 377 6.45 15.83 25.93
CA GLY A 377 7.18 16.75 25.03
C GLY A 377 8.10 16.04 24.01
N LEU A 378 8.11 14.70 23.99
CA LEU A 378 8.89 13.91 23.02
C LEU A 378 7.97 13.26 21.98
N PRO A 379 8.42 13.09 20.72
CA PRO A 379 7.70 12.32 19.73
C PRO A 379 7.76 10.81 20.06
N VAL A 380 6.60 10.16 19.94
CA VAL A 380 6.42 8.71 20.05
C VAL A 380 6.35 8.13 18.64
N PHE A 381 7.20 7.11 18.42
CA PHE A 381 7.15 6.28 17.23
C PHE A 381 6.74 4.86 17.64
N VAL A 382 5.83 4.27 16.85
CA VAL A 382 5.52 2.84 17.00
C VAL A 382 6.24 2.00 15.96
N ASP A 383 6.72 0.84 16.44
CA ASP A 383 7.42 -0.14 15.60
C ASP A 383 7.00 -1.58 16.00
N PRO A 384 6.34 -2.34 15.11
CA PRO A 384 5.98 -3.74 15.34
C PRO A 384 7.18 -4.70 15.37
N ASN A 385 8.40 -4.25 15.00
CA ASN A 385 9.61 -5.08 15.16
C ASN A 385 10.14 -5.16 16.60
N ILE A 386 9.61 -4.32 17.51
CA ILE A 386 9.92 -4.46 18.95
C ILE A 386 9.35 -5.81 19.44
N PRO A 387 10.18 -6.70 20.01
CA PRO A 387 9.70 -8.01 20.44
C PRO A 387 8.67 -7.90 21.58
N ILE A 388 7.60 -8.72 21.44
CA ILE A 388 6.53 -8.85 22.45
C ILE A 388 6.69 -10.10 23.35
N ASN A 389 7.77 -10.86 23.14
CA ASN A 389 7.98 -12.18 23.79
C ASN A 389 9.10 -12.15 24.85
N LEU A 390 9.38 -10.95 25.39
CA LEU A 390 10.41 -10.77 26.43
C LEU A 390 9.83 -11.05 27.84
N GLY A 391 10.69 -10.91 28.85
CA GLY A 391 10.28 -11.06 30.26
C GLY A 391 10.23 -12.52 30.70
N ALA A 392 10.03 -12.73 32.01
CA ALA A 392 10.01 -14.09 32.59
C ALA A 392 8.80 -14.93 32.12
N ALA A 393 7.68 -14.28 31.79
CA ALA A 393 6.46 -14.93 31.28
C ALA A 393 6.31 -14.81 29.75
N THR A 394 7.40 -14.47 29.04
CA THR A 394 7.52 -14.40 27.57
C THR A 394 6.41 -13.61 26.84
N ASN A 395 5.93 -12.54 27.48
CA ASN A 395 4.78 -11.73 27.02
C ASN A 395 5.00 -10.21 27.19
N GLU A 396 6.24 -9.77 27.43
CA GLU A 396 6.60 -8.37 27.69
C GLU A 396 6.98 -7.60 26.40
N ASP A 397 6.46 -6.37 26.24
CA ASP A 397 6.95 -5.40 25.22
C ASP A 397 7.79 -4.32 25.91
N ARG A 398 9.02 -4.07 25.41
CA ARG A 398 9.88 -3.04 26.03
C ARG A 398 9.72 -1.70 25.35
N ILE A 399 9.70 -0.64 26.17
CA ILE A 399 9.71 0.76 25.69
C ILE A 399 11.14 1.28 25.75
N ILE A 400 11.56 1.97 24.69
CA ILE A 400 12.93 2.53 24.58
C ILE A 400 12.79 4.04 24.51
N VAL A 401 13.39 4.75 25.47
CA VAL A 401 13.56 6.21 25.40
C VAL A 401 15.03 6.46 25.13
N ALA A 402 15.33 7.10 24.00
CA ALA A 402 16.71 7.23 23.54
C ALA A 402 16.97 8.64 23.00
N ARG A 403 18.28 8.96 22.94
CA ARG A 403 18.74 10.06 22.08
C ARG A 403 19.27 9.51 20.76
N SER A 404 18.52 9.69 19.67
CA SER A 404 18.85 9.06 18.36
C SER A 404 20.14 9.59 17.73
N SER A 405 20.52 10.84 18.04
CA SER A 405 21.76 11.43 17.51
C SER A 405 23.06 10.89 18.14
N ASP A 406 22.98 10.24 19.32
CA ASP A 406 24.13 9.65 20.02
C ASP A 406 24.41 8.20 19.56
N VAL A 407 23.38 7.52 19.00
CA VAL A 407 23.53 6.19 18.36
C VAL A 407 23.78 6.38 16.86
N ILE A 408 24.85 5.74 16.35
CA ILE A 408 25.19 5.84 14.92
C ILE A 408 24.98 4.46 14.28
N LEU A 409 24.26 4.46 13.16
CA LEU A 409 24.08 3.28 12.33
C LEU A 409 24.86 3.49 11.01
N PHE A 410 25.81 2.59 10.77
CA PHE A 410 26.61 2.59 9.54
C PHE A 410 26.04 1.56 8.57
N GLU A 411 25.82 1.98 7.31
CA GLU A 411 25.33 1.09 6.25
C GLU A 411 26.13 1.25 4.96
N GLY A 412 26.37 0.12 4.29
CA GLY A 412 26.83 0.12 2.89
C GLY A 412 25.67 0.41 1.94
N THR A 413 26.02 0.53 0.65
CA THR A 413 24.99 0.45 -0.42
C THR A 413 24.52 -1.02 -0.55
N PRO A 414 23.21 -1.31 -0.48
CA PRO A 414 22.70 -2.66 -0.76
C PRO A 414 23.13 -3.14 -2.14
N ARG A 415 23.48 -4.42 -2.25
CA ARG A 415 23.92 -5.05 -3.49
C ARG A 415 22.98 -6.19 -3.84
N SER A 416 22.47 -6.14 -5.08
CA SER A 416 21.76 -7.28 -5.69
C SER A 416 22.65 -7.90 -6.78
N GLU A 417 22.73 -9.23 -6.79
CA GLU A 417 23.63 -9.97 -7.70
C GLU A 417 22.92 -11.23 -8.18
N THR A 418 23.07 -11.53 -9.48
CA THR A 418 22.36 -12.65 -10.14
C THR A 418 23.36 -13.65 -10.73
N PHE A 419 23.26 -14.91 -10.32
CA PHE A 419 24.19 -15.98 -10.73
C PHE A 419 23.43 -17.07 -11.49
N ARG A 420 23.75 -17.22 -12.79
CA ARG A 420 23.19 -18.31 -13.63
C ARG A 420 24.00 -19.61 -13.54
N GLU A 421 25.31 -19.49 -13.29
CA GLU A 421 26.24 -20.64 -13.41
C GLU A 421 26.17 -21.62 -12.23
N THR A 422 25.84 -21.13 -11.03
CA THR A 422 25.85 -21.96 -9.78
C THR A 422 24.76 -23.04 -9.75
N LYS A 423 23.66 -22.86 -10.50
CA LYS A 423 22.53 -23.82 -10.59
C LYS A 423 22.24 -24.22 -12.04
N ALA A 424 23.27 -24.11 -12.91
CA ALA A 424 23.14 -24.44 -14.34
C ALA A 424 22.70 -25.89 -14.61
N ALA A 425 23.02 -26.84 -13.71
CA ALA A 425 22.57 -28.24 -13.84
C ALA A 425 21.06 -28.44 -13.54
N GLU A 426 20.43 -27.49 -12.85
CA GLU A 426 19.04 -27.60 -12.37
C GLU A 426 18.09 -26.66 -13.15
N LEU A 427 18.56 -26.00 -14.24
CA LEU A 427 17.83 -24.93 -14.97
C LEU A 427 17.32 -23.80 -14.04
N SER A 428 18.14 -23.41 -13.04
CA SER A 428 17.79 -22.35 -12.10
C SER A 428 18.79 -21.20 -12.07
N VAL A 429 18.30 -20.02 -11.69
CA VAL A 429 19.07 -18.79 -11.42
C VAL A 429 19.05 -18.51 -9.93
N LEU A 430 20.21 -18.11 -9.36
CA LEU A 430 20.26 -17.64 -7.96
C LEU A 430 20.31 -16.10 -7.92
N LEU A 431 19.30 -15.49 -7.31
CA LEU A 431 19.30 -14.06 -6.94
C LEU A 431 19.84 -13.94 -5.50
N ARG A 432 20.80 -13.04 -5.29
CA ARG A 432 21.36 -12.75 -3.94
C ARG A 432 21.25 -11.26 -3.67
N PHE A 433 20.66 -10.93 -2.51
CA PHE A 433 20.62 -9.55 -2.00
C PHE A 433 21.42 -9.50 -0.69
N TYR A 434 22.32 -8.53 -0.54
CA TYR A 434 23.04 -8.35 0.73
C TYR A 434 23.43 -6.89 0.97
N ASN A 435 23.57 -6.55 2.25
CA ASN A 435 24.22 -5.31 2.65
C ASN A 435 25.07 -5.54 3.91
N TYR A 436 26.00 -4.61 4.14
CA TYR A 436 26.81 -4.57 5.35
C TYR A 436 26.30 -3.46 6.28
N VAL A 437 26.10 -3.81 7.55
CA VAL A 437 25.63 -2.88 8.59
C VAL A 437 26.52 -2.96 9.84
N ALA A 438 26.71 -1.83 10.52
CA ALA A 438 27.40 -1.76 11.81
C ALA A 438 26.67 -0.77 12.73
N LEU A 439 26.53 -1.13 14.02
CA LEU A 439 25.77 -0.31 14.96
C LEU A 439 26.66 0.17 16.12
N HIS A 440 26.71 1.49 16.29
CA HIS A 440 27.43 2.16 17.38
C HIS A 440 26.42 2.64 18.44
N SER A 441 25.81 1.66 19.14
CA SER A 441 24.88 1.90 20.27
C SER A 441 25.60 2.15 21.60
N GLU A 442 26.77 1.52 21.81
CA GLU A 442 27.51 1.60 23.11
C GLU A 442 28.35 2.89 23.26
N ARG A 443 28.31 3.80 22.27
CA ARG A 443 29.09 5.08 22.32
C ARG A 443 28.76 5.89 23.58
N TYR A 444 27.46 5.99 23.88
CA TYR A 444 26.94 6.61 25.09
C TYR A 444 25.82 5.74 25.64
N ALA A 445 26.17 4.64 26.32
CA ALA A 445 25.13 3.72 26.84
C ALA A 445 24.05 4.44 27.68
N LYS A 446 24.44 5.46 28.47
CA LYS A 446 23.53 6.28 29.30
C LYS A 446 22.60 7.25 28.53
N SER A 447 22.69 7.31 27.19
CA SER A 447 21.69 8.04 26.37
C SER A 447 20.54 7.14 25.91
N ILE A 448 20.48 5.88 26.38
CA ILE A 448 19.39 4.94 26.14
C ILE A 448 18.87 4.48 27.50
N SER A 449 17.55 4.65 27.69
CA SER A 449 16.79 4.06 28.80
C SER A 449 15.81 3.04 28.23
N VAL A 450 15.80 1.84 28.83
CA VAL A 450 14.84 0.79 28.49
C VAL A 450 13.95 0.58 29.71
N ILE A 451 12.63 0.67 29.48
CA ILE A 451 11.61 0.31 30.48
C ILE A 451 11.30 -1.18 30.24
N SER A 452 11.42 -2.00 31.30
CA SER A 452 11.09 -3.44 31.28
C SER A 452 10.45 -3.90 32.60
N GLY A 453 9.73 -5.02 32.58
CA GLY A 453 9.12 -5.62 33.78
C GLY A 453 7.67 -6.04 33.57
N THR A 454 7.05 -6.60 34.62
CA THR A 454 5.69 -7.20 34.53
C THR A 454 4.57 -6.19 34.28
N GLY A 455 4.79 -4.90 34.58
CA GLY A 455 3.82 -3.85 34.15
C GLY A 455 3.74 -3.69 32.62
N LEU A 456 4.67 -4.32 31.87
CA LEU A 456 4.66 -4.34 30.39
C LEU A 456 4.22 -5.70 29.79
N VAL A 457 3.51 -6.54 30.56
CA VAL A 457 2.79 -7.71 29.97
C VAL A 457 1.73 -7.27 28.94
N THR A 458 1.25 -8.24 28.14
CA THR A 458 0.19 -8.01 27.13
C THR A 458 -0.99 -7.21 27.71
N PRO A 459 -1.32 -6.05 27.12
CA PRO A 459 -2.40 -5.23 27.63
C PRO A 459 -3.76 -5.88 27.42
N THR A 460 -4.66 -5.65 28.38
CA THR A 460 -6.12 -5.85 28.23
C THR A 460 -6.78 -4.52 27.81
N PHE A 461 -7.83 -4.61 26.97
CA PHE A 461 -8.54 -3.45 26.40
C PHE A 461 -9.92 -3.27 27.02
#